data_AF-A0A970P8S9-F1
#
_entry.id   AF-A0A970P8S9-F1
#
_cell.length_a   1.000
_cell.length_b   1.000
_cell.length_c   1.000
_cell.angle_alpha   90.00
_cell.angle_beta   90.00
_cell.angle_gamma   90.00
#
_symmetry.space_group_name_H-M   'P 1'
#
loop_
_entity.id
_entity.type
_entity.pdbx_description
1 polymer ?
#
loop_
_entity_poly.entity_id
_entity_poly.type
_entity_poly.pdbx_seq_one_letter_code
_entity_poly.pdbx_strand_id
1 'polypeptide(L)'
;ARDLIGGGDLVPMIACTIMVAVSGVAPGGAAQLVYREVVPGTLAMPLLLLALWAALRGRFAASAACALAGSVFHPLLGIMTGAVAIFGAAVAVAWRLLRPTEERPQLRRSLIAAALSLAGFLLLSYLLWFRGYSQELDAREFIDILVRFRAPHHYLPSAFAPLRMIDLFAFFIAMAISLRWFRRRQEASGAVAGGMIGIVASVMLLLLGGWFFVEVVPIRAFAAAQAFRFVFIIKWLGLLLFAGTIAHAWRTEERSAGAGWIIFASHGGLHGSSVLVGHAVELLRRRLSGRLPVEALALLTAVGLSVATGLWLWQPEPWEAALLAVFATLALLVLAARREWLRIAMPIASVILLVALLQVNATMHLPFVGAALRQATPKLTMERTHPEMVGVTRFAREATEPDALFIGPPASAHFRLMARRSLVIDLKCIPFSDAGLVEWYRRIHDCYGPISATGFYAWDEAEERWQQVSDVRLRAIAGAYAANYAVLHATTPTELPEVYYDAHWRVVSLSGGE
;
A
#
# COMPACT_ATOMS: atom_id res chain seq x y z
N ALA A 1 7.30 -0.75 -18.69
CA ALA A 1 6.24 -0.89 -19.71
C ALA A 1 6.83 -1.01 -21.12
N ARG A 2 7.43 0.03 -21.70
CA ARG A 2 8.05 0.01 -23.05
C ARG A 2 8.90 -1.25 -23.30
N ASP A 3 9.85 -1.53 -22.41
CA ASP A 3 10.79 -2.66 -22.57
C ASP A 3 10.19 -4.05 -22.30
N LEU A 4 9.12 -4.11 -21.51
CA LEU A 4 8.58 -5.38 -20.99
C LEU A 4 7.35 -5.85 -21.77
N ILE A 5 6.53 -4.89 -22.23
CA ILE A 5 5.24 -5.13 -22.90
C ILE A 5 5.31 -4.73 -24.38
N GLY A 6 6.23 -3.84 -24.78
CA GLY A 6 6.26 -3.33 -26.15
C GLY A 6 5.10 -2.39 -26.44
N GLY A 7 4.70 -2.29 -27.72
CA GLY A 7 3.53 -1.52 -28.13
C GLY A 7 3.72 0.00 -28.21
N GLY A 8 4.93 0.51 -28.41
CA GLY A 8 5.19 1.95 -28.63
C GLY A 8 4.87 2.83 -27.41
N ASP A 9 4.56 4.11 -27.64
CA ASP A 9 4.46 5.12 -26.57
C ASP A 9 3.13 5.07 -25.79
N LEU A 10 2.09 4.46 -26.34
CA LEU A 10 0.77 4.40 -25.71
C LEU A 10 0.77 3.53 -24.44
N VAL A 11 1.42 2.36 -24.49
CA VAL A 11 1.48 1.40 -23.36
C VAL A 11 2.14 2.01 -22.11
N PRO A 12 3.35 2.59 -22.17
CA PRO A 12 3.97 3.17 -20.98
C PRO A 12 3.16 4.30 -20.37
N MET A 13 2.49 5.13 -21.18
CA MET A 13 1.65 6.16 -20.63
C MET A 13 0.42 5.63 -19.91
N ILE A 14 -0.33 4.71 -20.54
CA ILE A 14 -1.50 4.08 -19.88
C ILE A 14 -1.05 3.44 -18.57
N ALA A 15 0.08 2.72 -18.58
CA ALA A 15 0.64 2.11 -17.37
C ALA A 15 0.94 3.15 -16.28
N CYS A 16 1.60 4.26 -16.60
CA CYS A 16 1.84 5.34 -15.64
C CYS A 16 0.54 5.93 -15.10
N THR A 17 -0.42 6.23 -15.97
CA THR A 17 -1.73 6.79 -15.61
C THR A 17 -2.47 5.88 -14.61
N ILE A 18 -2.62 4.60 -14.91
CA ILE A 18 -3.34 3.67 -14.02
C ILE A 18 -2.55 3.35 -12.74
N MET A 19 -1.22 3.30 -12.79
CA MET A 19 -0.39 3.02 -11.60
C MET A 19 -0.49 4.12 -10.55
N VAL A 20 -0.58 5.38 -10.97
CA VAL A 20 -0.68 6.51 -10.05
C VAL A 20 -2.12 6.74 -9.58
N ALA A 21 -3.10 6.53 -10.46
CA ALA A 21 -4.50 6.81 -10.15
C ALA A 21 -5.21 5.70 -9.34
N VAL A 22 -4.83 4.43 -9.53
CA VAL A 22 -5.62 3.30 -9.03
C VAL A 22 -5.00 2.70 -7.76
N SER A 23 -5.69 2.78 -6.62
CA SER A 23 -5.27 2.09 -5.38
C SER A 23 -5.37 0.58 -5.51
N GLY A 24 -6.31 0.07 -6.31
CA GLY A 24 -6.42 -1.32 -6.76
C GLY A 24 -6.55 -2.35 -5.63
N VAL A 25 -6.10 -3.58 -5.91
CA VAL A 25 -6.14 -4.69 -4.95
C VAL A 25 -5.12 -4.49 -3.84
N ALA A 26 -5.61 -4.45 -2.60
CA ALA A 26 -4.77 -4.32 -1.40
C ALA A 26 -5.43 -5.06 -0.22
N PRO A 27 -5.40 -6.41 -0.22
CA PRO A 27 -5.82 -7.15 0.97
C PRO A 27 -5.01 -6.66 2.18
N GLY A 28 -5.70 -6.34 3.26
CA GLY A 28 -5.11 -5.77 4.46
C GLY A 28 -4.49 -4.37 4.30
N GLY A 29 -4.81 -3.62 3.25
CA GLY A 29 -4.52 -2.18 3.13
C GLY A 29 -3.05 -1.78 2.90
N ALA A 30 -2.13 -2.74 2.74
CA ALA A 30 -0.69 -2.47 2.77
C ALA A 30 0.08 -2.79 1.45
N ALA A 31 -0.64 -2.95 0.33
CA ALA A 31 -0.08 -3.28 -0.99
C ALA A 31 -0.08 -2.07 -1.96
N GLN A 32 0.32 -0.89 -1.47
CA GLN A 32 0.28 0.35 -2.25
C GLN A 32 1.49 0.47 -3.18
N LEU A 33 1.26 0.96 -4.40
CA LEU A 33 2.32 1.35 -5.35
C LEU A 33 2.69 2.83 -5.23
N VAL A 34 1.71 3.64 -4.83
CA VAL A 34 1.86 5.07 -4.58
C VAL A 34 1.26 5.34 -3.22
N TYR A 35 2.05 5.94 -2.35
CA TYR A 35 1.62 6.38 -1.03
C TYR A 35 1.17 7.83 -1.12
N ARG A 36 0.11 8.18 -0.36
CA ARG A 36 -0.36 9.57 -0.26
C ARG A 36 0.48 10.42 0.69
N GLU A 37 1.35 9.77 1.45
CA GLU A 37 2.18 10.36 2.48
C GLU A 37 3.65 10.09 2.16
N VAL A 38 4.54 10.96 2.66
CA VAL A 38 5.98 10.71 2.60
C VAL A 38 6.35 9.74 3.71
N VAL A 39 6.30 8.46 3.39
CA VAL A 39 6.72 7.36 4.27
C VAL A 39 7.96 6.68 3.69
N PRO A 40 8.73 5.89 4.47
CA PRO A 40 9.92 5.22 3.94
C PRO A 40 9.63 4.33 2.71
N GLY A 41 8.42 3.75 2.64
CA GLY A 41 7.94 3.01 1.46
C GLY A 41 7.88 3.84 0.17
N THR A 42 7.57 5.14 0.27
CA THR A 42 7.53 6.08 -0.87
C THR A 42 8.90 6.22 -1.54
N LEU A 43 9.97 6.25 -0.74
CA LEU A 43 11.34 6.36 -1.22
C LEU A 43 11.89 5.02 -1.72
N ALA A 44 11.49 3.92 -1.09
CA ALA A 44 11.91 2.58 -1.51
C ALA A 44 11.30 2.19 -2.87
N MET A 45 10.00 2.47 -3.08
CA MET A 45 9.22 1.87 -4.16
C MET A 45 9.84 2.02 -5.57
N PRO A 46 10.33 3.20 -6.01
CA PRO A 46 10.97 3.32 -7.32
C PRO A 46 12.15 2.34 -7.50
N LEU A 47 13.01 2.21 -6.49
CA LEU A 47 14.14 1.28 -6.50
C LEU A 47 13.69 -0.18 -6.58
N LEU A 48 12.59 -0.53 -5.89
CA LEU A 48 12.02 -1.88 -5.92
C LEU A 48 11.43 -2.22 -7.28
N LEU A 49 10.74 -1.28 -7.93
CA LEU A 49 10.22 -1.45 -9.29
C LEU A 49 11.36 -1.56 -10.32
N LEU A 50 12.45 -0.80 -10.14
CA LEU A 50 13.68 -0.98 -10.93
C LEU A 50 14.30 -2.36 -10.70
N ALA A 51 14.31 -2.86 -9.45
CA ALA A 51 14.84 -4.18 -9.15
C ALA A 51 14.05 -5.29 -9.87
N LEU A 52 12.72 -5.21 -9.86
CA LEU A 52 11.83 -6.13 -10.60
C LEU A 52 12.08 -6.06 -12.12
N TRP A 53 12.16 -4.85 -12.69
CA TRP A 53 12.48 -4.66 -14.10
C TRP A 53 13.85 -5.25 -14.46
N ALA A 54 14.88 -4.99 -13.66
CA ALA A 54 16.23 -5.49 -13.91
C ALA A 54 16.28 -7.02 -13.88
N ALA A 55 15.61 -7.66 -12.91
CA ALA A 55 15.50 -9.12 -12.85
C ALA A 55 14.80 -9.71 -14.10
N LEU A 56 13.68 -9.11 -14.52
CA LEU A 56 12.96 -9.52 -15.73
C LEU A 56 13.79 -9.37 -17.01
N ARG A 57 14.79 -8.48 -17.01
CA ARG A 57 15.77 -8.28 -18.10
C ARG A 57 17.01 -9.17 -17.96
N GLY A 58 17.07 -10.06 -16.98
CA GLY A 58 18.22 -10.93 -16.69
C GLY A 58 19.43 -10.18 -16.11
N ARG A 59 19.25 -8.93 -15.66
CA ARG A 59 20.29 -8.08 -15.05
C ARG A 59 20.29 -8.27 -13.53
N PHE A 60 20.61 -9.48 -13.08
CA PHE A 60 20.47 -9.89 -11.67
C PHE A 60 21.31 -9.06 -10.69
N ALA A 61 22.53 -8.66 -11.05
CA ALA A 61 23.37 -7.82 -10.20
C ALA A 61 22.76 -6.41 -10.01
N ALA A 62 22.22 -5.82 -11.08
CA ALA A 62 21.51 -4.54 -10.99
C ALA A 62 20.23 -4.66 -10.16
N SER A 63 19.51 -5.77 -10.29
CA SER A 63 18.34 -6.08 -9.46
C SER A 63 18.71 -6.12 -7.96
N ALA A 64 19.77 -6.86 -7.62
CA ALA A 64 20.30 -6.94 -6.27
C ALA A 64 20.69 -5.56 -5.72
N ALA A 65 21.44 -4.76 -6.49
CA ALA A 65 21.87 -3.42 -6.09
C ALA A 65 20.68 -2.47 -5.82
N CYS A 66 19.70 -2.43 -6.72
CA CYS A 66 18.49 -1.63 -6.54
C CYS A 66 17.67 -2.08 -5.33
N ALA A 67 17.53 -3.39 -5.11
CA ALA A 67 16.83 -3.92 -3.94
C ALA A 67 17.56 -3.63 -2.63
N LEU A 68 18.90 -3.71 -2.61
CA LEU A 68 19.73 -3.34 -1.46
C LEU A 68 19.56 -1.86 -1.12
N ALA A 69 19.64 -0.98 -2.13
CA ALA A 69 19.40 0.44 -1.95
C ALA A 69 17.97 0.73 -1.45
N GLY A 70 16.97 0.03 -1.98
CA GLY A 70 15.59 0.09 -1.50
C GLY A 70 15.45 -0.38 -0.04
N SER A 71 16.25 -1.36 0.39
CA SER A 71 16.23 -1.87 1.76
C SER A 71 16.75 -0.85 2.78
N VAL A 72 17.59 0.11 2.38
CA VAL A 72 18.02 1.23 3.24
C VAL A 72 16.84 2.08 3.69
N PHE A 73 15.88 2.31 2.80
CA PHE A 73 14.67 3.06 3.12
C PHE A 73 13.63 2.17 3.80
N HIS A 74 13.40 0.97 3.27
CA HIS A 74 12.41 0.05 3.80
C HIS A 74 12.94 -1.39 3.79
N PRO A 75 13.55 -1.86 4.89
CA PRO A 75 14.25 -3.15 4.94
C PRO A 75 13.39 -4.32 4.46
N LEU A 76 12.18 -4.43 5.02
CA LEU A 76 11.25 -5.50 4.67
C LEU A 76 10.90 -5.53 3.17
N LEU A 77 10.47 -4.40 2.60
CA LEU A 77 10.10 -4.35 1.18
C LEU A 77 11.33 -4.56 0.29
N GLY A 78 12.47 -3.97 0.63
CA GLY A 78 13.73 -4.14 -0.11
C GLY A 78 14.20 -5.59 -0.19
N ILE A 79 14.37 -6.22 0.97
CA ILE A 79 14.89 -7.59 1.09
C ILE A 79 13.99 -8.57 0.34
N MET A 80 12.69 -8.56 0.66
CA MET A 80 11.76 -9.55 0.13
C MET A 80 11.47 -9.32 -1.36
N THR A 81 11.36 -8.06 -1.82
CA THR A 81 11.14 -7.78 -3.25
C THR A 81 12.37 -8.18 -4.08
N GLY A 82 13.58 -7.90 -3.59
CA GLY A 82 14.82 -8.32 -4.23
C GLY A 82 14.92 -9.85 -4.34
N ALA A 83 14.65 -10.55 -3.24
CA ALA A 83 14.66 -12.01 -3.21
C ALA A 83 13.63 -12.60 -4.20
N VAL A 84 12.38 -12.12 -4.15
CA VAL A 84 11.31 -12.56 -5.06
C VAL A 84 11.63 -12.26 -6.53
N ALA A 85 12.17 -11.08 -6.82
CA ALA A 85 12.52 -10.67 -8.18
C ALA A 85 13.60 -11.59 -8.78
N ILE A 86 14.71 -11.77 -8.06
CA ILE A 86 15.85 -12.57 -8.53
C ILE A 86 15.47 -14.05 -8.60
N PHE A 87 14.86 -14.59 -7.54
CA PHE A 87 14.43 -16.00 -7.49
C PHE A 87 13.39 -16.32 -8.56
N GLY A 88 12.33 -15.51 -8.68
CA GLY A 88 11.27 -15.74 -9.66
C GLY A 88 11.78 -15.71 -11.10
N ALA A 89 12.67 -14.76 -11.42
CA ALA A 89 13.31 -14.70 -12.74
C ALA A 89 14.31 -15.86 -12.96
N ALA A 90 15.04 -16.30 -11.93
CA ALA A 90 15.94 -17.44 -12.01
C ALA A 90 15.20 -18.76 -12.28
N VAL A 91 14.03 -18.97 -11.65
CA VAL A 91 13.16 -20.13 -11.90
C VAL A 91 12.75 -20.17 -13.38
N ALA A 92 12.44 -19.02 -13.99
CA ALA A 92 12.12 -18.96 -15.41
C ALA A 92 13.30 -19.34 -16.31
N VAL A 93 14.52 -18.93 -15.97
CA VAL A 93 15.76 -19.32 -16.68
C VAL A 93 16.01 -20.82 -16.52
N ALA A 94 15.88 -21.36 -15.32
CA ALA A 94 16.03 -22.79 -15.03
C ALA A 94 14.99 -23.63 -15.81
N TRP A 95 13.74 -23.18 -15.85
CA TRP A 95 12.69 -23.85 -16.64
C TRP A 95 13.01 -23.90 -18.14
N ARG A 96 13.64 -22.85 -18.69
CA ARG A 96 14.09 -22.84 -20.08
C ARG A 96 15.27 -23.81 -20.32
N LEU A 97 16.16 -23.97 -19.34
CA LEU A 97 17.28 -24.92 -19.42
C LEU A 97 16.81 -26.38 -19.50
N LEU A 98 15.65 -26.70 -18.92
CA LEU A 98 15.06 -28.03 -19.01
C LEU A 98 14.58 -28.38 -20.43
N ARG A 99 14.44 -27.39 -21.31
CA ARG A 99 14.02 -27.60 -22.70
C ARG A 99 15.23 -27.74 -23.64
N PRO A 100 15.13 -28.51 -24.74
CA PRO A 100 16.12 -28.44 -25.81
C PRO A 100 16.18 -27.02 -26.38
N THR A 101 17.35 -26.38 -26.32
CA THR A 101 17.58 -25.03 -26.85
C THR A 101 19.07 -24.84 -27.13
N GLU A 102 19.38 -24.12 -28.20
CA GLU A 102 20.76 -23.75 -28.57
C GLU A 102 21.36 -22.72 -27.58
N GLU A 103 20.50 -21.98 -26.85
CA GLU A 103 20.91 -20.95 -25.88
C GLU A 103 21.40 -21.51 -24.52
N ARG A 104 21.53 -22.83 -24.37
CA ARG A 104 21.89 -23.48 -23.09
C ARG A 104 23.12 -22.86 -22.40
N PRO A 105 24.24 -22.56 -23.08
CA PRO A 105 25.41 -21.96 -22.43
C PRO A 105 25.10 -20.58 -21.84
N GLN A 106 24.34 -19.74 -22.56
CA GLN A 106 23.96 -18.41 -22.10
C GLN A 106 23.00 -18.49 -20.90
N LEU A 107 22.00 -19.38 -20.96
CA LEU A 107 21.06 -19.59 -19.87
C LEU A 107 21.76 -20.11 -18.59
N ARG A 108 22.76 -20.99 -18.71
CA ARG A 108 23.58 -21.42 -17.57
C ARG A 108 24.33 -20.26 -16.94
N ARG A 109 24.97 -19.40 -17.74
CA ARG A 109 25.64 -18.18 -17.25
C ARG A 109 24.66 -17.25 -16.54
N SER A 110 23.46 -17.05 -17.11
CA SER A 110 22.40 -16.27 -16.47
C SER A 110 21.95 -16.86 -15.13
N LEU A 111 21.81 -18.19 -15.02
CA LEU A 111 21.43 -18.85 -13.78
C LEU A 111 22.52 -18.73 -12.70
N ILE A 112 23.80 -18.88 -13.08
CA ILE A 112 24.94 -18.66 -12.17
C ILE A 112 24.95 -17.20 -11.70
N ALA A 113 24.78 -16.24 -12.62
CA ALA A 113 24.71 -14.83 -12.27
C ALA A 113 23.56 -14.53 -11.31
N ALA A 114 22.39 -15.16 -11.49
CA ALA A 114 21.26 -15.04 -10.57
C ALA A 114 21.58 -15.60 -9.19
N ALA A 115 22.18 -16.80 -9.12
CA ALA A 115 22.55 -17.44 -7.87
C ALA A 115 23.58 -16.62 -7.08
N LEU A 116 24.64 -16.15 -7.74
CA LEU A 116 25.66 -15.29 -7.13
C LEU A 116 25.06 -13.95 -6.66
N SER A 117 24.19 -13.35 -7.47
CA SER A 117 23.52 -12.09 -7.10
C SER A 117 22.61 -12.28 -5.88
N LEU A 118 21.84 -13.39 -5.83
CA LEU A 118 20.98 -13.70 -4.69
C LEU A 118 21.80 -13.97 -3.42
N ALA A 119 22.87 -14.78 -3.53
CA ALA A 119 23.73 -15.07 -2.39
C ALA A 119 24.40 -13.80 -1.83
N GLY A 120 24.98 -12.97 -2.70
CA GLY A 120 25.58 -11.69 -2.29
C GLY A 120 24.55 -10.73 -1.70
N PHE A 121 23.37 -10.64 -2.30
CA PHE A 121 22.25 -9.85 -1.80
C PHE A 121 21.81 -10.29 -0.39
N LEU A 122 21.59 -11.59 -0.18
CA LEU A 122 21.15 -12.12 1.11
C LEU A 122 22.23 -11.97 2.19
N LEU A 123 23.51 -12.19 1.84
CA LEU A 123 24.63 -11.97 2.76
C LEU A 123 24.70 -10.51 3.21
N LEU A 124 24.68 -9.55 2.28
CA LEU A 124 24.70 -8.13 2.61
C LEU A 124 23.46 -7.71 3.40
N SER A 125 22.28 -8.22 3.04
CA SER A 125 21.04 -7.98 3.80
C SER A 125 21.15 -8.50 5.23
N TYR A 126 21.73 -9.68 5.43
CA TYR A 126 22.00 -10.25 6.75
C TYR A 126 22.93 -9.36 7.56
N LEU A 127 24.05 -8.95 6.97
CA LEU A 127 25.05 -8.11 7.64
C LEU A 127 24.48 -6.74 8.04
N LEU A 128 23.64 -6.14 7.20
CA LEU A 128 23.04 -4.83 7.44
C LEU A 128 21.90 -4.86 8.46
N TRP A 129 21.01 -5.86 8.38
CA TRP A 129 19.72 -5.81 9.06
C TRP A 129 19.51 -6.88 10.14
N PHE A 130 20.14 -8.05 10.00
CA PHE A 130 19.82 -9.21 10.84
C PHE A 130 20.94 -9.61 11.81
N ARG A 131 22.20 -9.25 11.54
CA ARG A 131 23.35 -9.64 12.38
C ARG A 131 23.20 -9.24 13.85
N GLY A 132 22.59 -8.09 14.12
CA GLY A 132 22.38 -7.57 15.48
C GLY A 132 21.03 -7.91 16.10
N TYR A 133 20.20 -8.70 15.41
CA TYR A 133 18.84 -9.00 15.87
C TYR A 133 18.85 -10.21 16.83
N SER A 134 18.52 -9.98 18.10
CA SER A 134 18.20 -11.06 19.04
C SER A 134 16.69 -11.35 19.03
N GLN A 135 16.35 -12.64 19.14
CA GLN A 135 14.98 -13.09 19.38
C GLN A 135 14.91 -13.63 20.80
N GLU A 136 14.23 -12.89 21.67
CA GLU A 136 14.03 -13.22 23.09
C GLU A 136 12.58 -13.62 23.36
N LEU A 137 11.63 -13.05 22.61
CA LEU A 137 10.21 -13.33 22.72
C LEU A 137 9.81 -14.61 21.97
N ASP A 138 9.04 -15.47 22.64
CA ASP A 138 8.45 -16.66 22.03
C ASP A 138 7.61 -16.30 20.81
N ALA A 139 7.62 -17.17 19.80
CA ALA A 139 6.92 -16.91 18.55
C ALA A 139 5.40 -16.75 18.74
N ARG A 140 4.79 -17.46 19.70
CA ARG A 140 3.36 -17.35 19.97
C ARG A 140 3.03 -16.01 20.63
N GLU A 141 3.79 -15.63 21.66
CA GLU A 141 3.60 -14.35 22.35
C GLU A 141 3.81 -13.16 21.40
N PHE A 142 4.83 -13.22 20.54
CA PHE A 142 5.03 -12.22 19.48
C PHE A 142 3.82 -12.11 18.55
N ILE A 143 3.25 -13.23 18.11
CA ILE A 143 2.08 -13.27 17.23
C ILE A 143 0.82 -12.80 17.97
N ASP A 144 0.63 -13.17 19.23
CA ASP A 144 -0.52 -12.74 20.01
C ASP A 144 -0.53 -11.21 20.16
N ILE A 145 0.61 -10.61 20.49
CA ILE A 145 0.72 -9.15 20.67
C ILE A 145 0.68 -8.42 19.32
N LEU A 146 1.59 -8.75 18.39
CA LEU A 146 1.76 -7.96 17.16
C LEU A 146 0.70 -8.28 16.10
N VAL A 147 0.41 -9.56 15.91
CA VAL A 147 -0.43 -10.03 14.81
C VAL A 147 -1.89 -10.00 15.22
N ARG A 148 -2.26 -10.66 16.32
CA ARG A 148 -3.67 -10.81 16.72
C ARG A 148 -4.21 -9.56 17.39
N PHE A 149 -3.51 -9.03 18.39
CA PHE A 149 -3.97 -7.85 19.11
C PHE A 149 -3.78 -6.56 18.29
N ARG A 150 -2.54 -6.24 17.87
CA ARG A 150 -2.23 -4.92 17.30
C ARG A 150 -2.77 -4.69 15.89
N ALA A 151 -2.62 -5.66 14.98
CA ALA A 151 -2.83 -5.41 13.55
C ALA A 151 -3.35 -6.63 12.76
N PRO A 152 -4.42 -7.32 13.20
CA PRO A 152 -4.93 -8.51 12.53
C PRO A 152 -5.25 -8.24 11.05
N HIS A 153 -5.76 -7.04 10.75
CA HIS A 153 -6.05 -6.57 9.39
C HIS A 153 -4.82 -6.44 8.47
N HIS A 154 -3.57 -6.58 8.94
CA HIS A 154 -2.37 -6.59 8.10
C HIS A 154 -1.72 -7.98 7.95
N TYR A 155 -1.96 -8.88 8.91
CA TYR A 155 -1.22 -10.14 9.03
C TYR A 155 -2.09 -11.39 8.90
N LEU A 156 -3.38 -11.31 9.25
CA LEU A 156 -4.32 -12.43 9.25
C LEU A 156 -5.24 -12.35 8.03
N PRO A 157 -5.04 -13.20 7.02
CA PRO A 157 -5.99 -13.39 5.93
C PRO A 157 -7.45 -13.54 6.36
N SER A 158 -7.70 -14.24 7.47
CA SER A 158 -9.03 -14.42 8.05
C SER A 158 -9.66 -13.13 8.58
N ALA A 159 -8.86 -12.11 8.88
CA ALA A 159 -9.32 -10.77 9.28
C ALA A 159 -9.50 -9.82 8.09
N PHE A 160 -9.17 -10.22 6.86
CA PHE A 160 -9.38 -9.38 5.68
C PHE A 160 -10.83 -9.42 5.25
N ALA A 161 -11.35 -8.27 4.78
CA ALA A 161 -12.69 -8.21 4.23
C ALA A 161 -12.84 -9.21 3.05
N PRO A 162 -13.83 -10.13 3.07
CA PRO A 162 -13.97 -11.17 2.05
C PRO A 162 -14.03 -10.64 0.63
N LEU A 163 -14.67 -9.49 0.42
CA LEU A 163 -14.75 -8.81 -0.87
C LEU A 163 -13.36 -8.44 -1.43
N ARG A 164 -12.41 -8.06 -0.57
CA ARG A 164 -11.03 -7.73 -1.00
C ARG A 164 -10.27 -8.97 -1.45
N MET A 165 -10.55 -10.13 -0.85
CA MET A 165 -9.99 -11.41 -1.29
C MET A 165 -10.58 -11.85 -2.62
N ILE A 166 -11.90 -11.75 -2.79
CA ILE A 166 -12.58 -12.01 -4.07
C ILE A 166 -12.00 -11.12 -5.17
N ASP A 167 -11.83 -9.82 -4.90
CA ASP A 167 -11.27 -8.89 -5.88
C ASP A 167 -9.82 -9.23 -6.25
N LEU A 168 -9.01 -9.67 -5.29
CA LEU A 168 -7.67 -10.17 -5.55
C LEU A 168 -7.68 -11.41 -6.47
N PHE A 169 -8.58 -12.36 -6.24
CA PHE A 169 -8.74 -13.52 -7.14
C PHE A 169 -9.18 -13.10 -8.54
N ALA A 170 -10.14 -12.19 -8.66
CA ALA A 170 -10.55 -11.63 -9.95
C ALA A 170 -9.38 -10.94 -10.67
N PHE A 171 -8.55 -10.20 -9.94
CA PHE A 171 -7.34 -9.57 -10.47
C PHE A 171 -6.34 -10.59 -11.02
N PHE A 172 -6.12 -11.73 -10.34
CA PHE A 172 -5.27 -12.80 -10.87
C PHE A 172 -5.78 -13.38 -12.18
N ILE A 173 -7.09 -13.63 -12.26
CA ILE A 173 -7.71 -14.18 -13.46
C ILE A 173 -7.57 -13.20 -14.62
N ALA A 174 -7.90 -11.93 -14.40
CA ALA A 174 -7.71 -10.86 -15.38
C ALA A 174 -6.25 -10.78 -15.84
N MET A 175 -5.30 -10.76 -14.92
CA MET A 175 -3.86 -10.71 -15.23
C MET A 175 -3.44 -11.93 -16.07
N ALA A 176 -3.93 -13.13 -15.76
CA ALA A 176 -3.65 -14.34 -16.52
C ALA A 176 -4.22 -14.27 -17.96
N ILE A 177 -5.41 -13.69 -18.14
CA ILE A 177 -6.00 -13.45 -19.47
C ILE A 177 -5.13 -12.48 -20.27
N SER A 178 -4.75 -11.33 -19.70
CA SER A 178 -3.84 -10.38 -20.36
C SER A 178 -2.50 -11.00 -20.71
N LEU A 179 -1.90 -11.76 -19.79
CA LEU A 179 -0.62 -12.45 -20.04
C LEU A 179 -0.74 -13.47 -21.18
N ARG A 180 -1.84 -14.23 -21.23
CA ARG A 180 -2.10 -15.18 -22.32
C ARG A 180 -2.21 -14.46 -23.66
N TRP A 181 -2.93 -13.35 -23.73
CA TRP A 181 -3.05 -12.54 -24.95
C TRP A 181 -1.71 -11.97 -25.36
N PHE A 182 -0.97 -11.41 -24.41
CA PHE A 182 0.36 -10.88 -24.62
C PHE A 182 1.33 -11.94 -25.19
N ARG A 183 1.33 -13.16 -24.63
CA ARG A 183 2.14 -14.28 -25.15
C ARG A 183 1.75 -14.71 -26.55
N ARG A 184 0.45 -14.73 -26.87
CA ARG A 184 -0.05 -15.17 -28.20
C ARG A 184 0.34 -14.21 -29.32
N ARG A 185 0.53 -12.93 -29.03
CA ARG A 185 0.88 -11.91 -30.02
C ARG A 185 2.38 -11.86 -30.35
N GLN A 186 3.21 -12.66 -29.68
CA GLN A 186 4.67 -12.64 -29.79
C GLN A 186 5.32 -11.26 -29.50
N GLU A 187 4.58 -10.33 -28.90
CA GLU A 187 5.07 -9.00 -28.51
C GLU A 187 6.09 -9.11 -27.34
N ALA A 188 6.06 -10.22 -26.60
CA ALA A 188 6.95 -10.52 -25.49
C ALA A 188 8.08 -11.47 -25.90
N SER A 189 9.30 -11.20 -25.42
CA SER A 189 10.27 -12.28 -25.32
C SER A 189 9.73 -13.37 -24.38
N GLY A 190 9.85 -14.64 -24.77
CA GLY A 190 9.44 -15.75 -23.90
C GLY A 190 10.14 -15.74 -22.53
N ALA A 191 11.33 -15.14 -22.47
CA ALA A 191 12.07 -14.90 -21.23
C ALA A 191 11.32 -13.98 -20.26
N VAL A 192 10.84 -12.81 -20.72
CA VAL A 192 10.13 -11.85 -19.87
C VAL A 192 8.81 -12.45 -19.36
N ALA A 193 8.03 -13.08 -20.25
CA ALA A 193 6.77 -13.72 -19.84
C ALA A 193 7.01 -14.87 -18.84
N GLY A 194 8.05 -15.68 -19.05
CA GLY A 194 8.47 -16.69 -18.08
C GLY A 194 8.86 -16.09 -16.74
N GLY A 195 9.65 -15.01 -16.75
CA GLY A 195 10.06 -14.29 -15.54
C GLY A 195 8.88 -13.72 -14.76
N MET A 196 7.90 -13.12 -15.44
CA MET A 196 6.66 -12.64 -14.80
C MET A 196 5.91 -13.78 -14.11
N ILE A 197 5.76 -14.93 -14.77
CA ILE A 197 5.13 -16.12 -14.18
C ILE A 197 5.90 -16.59 -12.94
N GLY A 198 7.22 -16.68 -13.03
CA GLY A 198 8.07 -17.11 -11.90
C GLY A 198 7.98 -16.16 -10.71
N ILE A 199 7.96 -14.85 -10.94
CA ILE A 199 7.77 -13.83 -9.89
C ILE A 199 6.38 -13.96 -9.26
N VAL A 200 5.31 -14.04 -10.07
CA VAL A 200 3.94 -14.20 -9.56
C VAL A 200 3.81 -15.49 -8.74
N ALA A 201 4.34 -16.60 -9.23
CA ALA A 201 4.34 -17.87 -8.51
C ALA A 201 5.09 -17.77 -7.17
N SER A 202 6.23 -17.07 -7.14
CA SER A 202 7.00 -16.83 -5.92
C SER A 202 6.19 -16.03 -4.89
N VAL A 203 5.49 -14.98 -5.33
CA VAL A 203 4.60 -14.22 -4.43
C VAL A 203 3.43 -15.09 -3.96
N MET A 204 2.83 -15.94 -4.81
CA MET A 204 1.78 -16.88 -4.40
C MET A 204 2.24 -17.85 -3.32
N LEU A 205 3.44 -18.42 -3.45
CA LEU A 205 4.01 -19.26 -2.42
C LEU A 205 4.22 -18.47 -1.12
N LEU A 206 4.66 -17.21 -1.21
CA LEU A 206 4.81 -16.34 -0.06
C LEU A 206 3.46 -16.04 0.62
N LEU A 207 2.39 -15.78 -0.14
CA LEU A 207 1.04 -15.56 0.41
C LEU A 207 0.50 -16.81 1.09
N LEU A 208 0.67 -17.98 0.45
CA LEU A 208 0.25 -19.25 1.03
C LEU A 208 1.01 -19.56 2.32
N GLY A 209 2.32 -19.33 2.32
CA GLY A 209 3.15 -19.44 3.52
C GLY A 209 2.75 -18.42 4.59
N GLY A 210 2.44 -17.18 4.21
CA GLY A 210 1.94 -16.15 5.13
C GLY A 210 0.62 -16.52 5.78
N TRP A 211 -0.30 -17.15 5.04
CA TRP A 211 -1.52 -17.71 5.65
C TRP A 211 -1.19 -18.87 6.60
N PHE A 212 -0.52 -19.90 6.10
CA PHE A 212 -0.29 -21.13 6.85
C PHE A 212 0.60 -20.91 8.09
N PHE A 213 1.72 -20.20 7.94
CA PHE A 213 2.71 -20.00 9.00
C PHE A 213 2.44 -18.80 9.91
N VAL A 214 1.32 -18.09 9.73
CA VAL A 214 0.87 -17.07 10.68
C VAL A 214 -0.40 -17.52 11.40
N GLU A 215 -1.35 -18.13 10.69
CA GLU A 215 -2.62 -18.56 11.28
C GLU A 215 -2.58 -19.99 11.84
N VAL A 216 -1.96 -20.94 11.12
CA VAL A 216 -2.03 -22.37 11.45
C VAL A 216 -0.84 -22.81 12.29
N VAL A 217 0.38 -22.49 11.85
CA VAL A 217 1.63 -22.82 12.54
C VAL A 217 2.37 -21.51 12.84
N PRO A 218 2.29 -20.95 14.06
CA PRO A 218 2.81 -19.61 14.36
C PRO A 218 4.33 -19.53 14.22
N ILE A 219 4.82 -19.11 13.05
CA ILE A 219 6.24 -18.87 12.77
C ILE A 219 6.47 -17.37 12.66
N ARG A 220 7.22 -16.85 13.62
CA ARG A 220 7.61 -15.43 13.72
C ARG A 220 8.20 -14.86 12.42
N ALA A 221 9.04 -15.62 11.71
CA ALA A 221 9.64 -15.17 10.45
C ALA A 221 8.60 -14.82 9.38
N PHE A 222 7.49 -15.59 9.28
CA PHE A 222 6.42 -15.31 8.33
C PHE A 222 5.52 -14.14 8.78
N ALA A 223 5.30 -14.00 10.09
CA ALA A 223 4.64 -12.82 10.64
C ALA A 223 5.44 -11.55 10.31
N ALA A 224 6.75 -11.53 10.63
CA ALA A 224 7.65 -10.41 10.33
C ALA A 224 7.74 -10.11 8.83
N ALA A 225 7.64 -11.13 7.97
CA ALA A 225 7.64 -10.97 6.53
C ALA A 225 6.40 -10.23 6.00
N GLN A 226 5.26 -10.21 6.70
CA GLN A 226 4.02 -9.56 6.24
C GLN A 226 3.68 -9.89 4.78
N ALA A 227 3.61 -11.19 4.46
CA ALA A 227 3.53 -11.71 3.09
C ALA A 227 2.56 -10.96 2.16
N PHE A 228 1.39 -10.54 2.67
CA PHE A 228 0.36 -9.87 1.89
C PHE A 228 0.72 -8.45 1.43
N ARG A 229 1.75 -7.81 2.01
CA ARG A 229 2.29 -6.56 1.48
C ARG A 229 2.82 -6.73 0.06
N PHE A 230 3.36 -7.90 -0.29
CA PHE A 230 3.95 -8.15 -1.60
C PHE A 230 2.95 -8.33 -2.74
N VAL A 231 1.64 -8.24 -2.45
CA VAL A 231 0.60 -8.13 -3.49
C VAL A 231 0.85 -6.92 -4.40
N PHE A 232 1.59 -5.89 -3.95
CA PHE A 232 1.95 -4.76 -4.81
C PHE A 232 2.75 -5.20 -6.06
N ILE A 233 3.55 -6.28 -5.97
CA ILE A 233 4.34 -6.82 -7.09
C ILE A 233 3.40 -7.36 -8.18
N ILE A 234 2.40 -8.14 -7.76
CA ILE A 234 1.35 -8.66 -8.65
C ILE A 234 0.56 -7.52 -9.24
N LYS A 235 0.18 -6.54 -8.41
CA LYS A 235 -0.53 -5.34 -8.85
C LYS A 235 0.26 -4.62 -9.94
N TRP A 236 1.55 -4.38 -9.73
CA TRP A 236 2.42 -3.72 -10.71
C TRP A 236 2.48 -4.50 -12.04
N LEU A 237 2.73 -5.81 -11.99
CA LEU A 237 2.76 -6.66 -13.18
C LEU A 237 1.42 -6.70 -13.91
N GLY A 238 0.32 -6.82 -13.17
CA GLY A 238 -1.05 -6.81 -13.70
C GLY A 238 -1.36 -5.50 -14.41
N LEU A 239 -1.07 -4.35 -13.79
CA LEU A 239 -1.26 -3.04 -14.42
C LEU A 239 -0.44 -2.88 -15.70
N LEU A 240 0.80 -3.36 -15.76
CA LEU A 240 1.58 -3.36 -17.01
C LEU A 240 0.89 -4.17 -18.13
N LEU A 241 0.37 -5.35 -17.79
CA LEU A 241 -0.32 -6.23 -18.73
C LEU A 241 -1.68 -5.66 -19.16
N PHE A 242 -2.40 -5.01 -18.25
CA PHE A 242 -3.65 -4.30 -18.55
C PHE A 242 -3.39 -3.12 -19.49
N ALA A 243 -2.35 -2.32 -19.24
CA ALA A 243 -1.97 -1.23 -20.14
C ALA A 243 -1.67 -1.73 -21.57
N GLY A 244 -0.95 -2.85 -21.70
CA GLY A 244 -0.75 -3.51 -23.00
C GLY A 244 -2.04 -3.97 -23.66
N THR A 245 -2.97 -4.49 -22.84
CA THR A 245 -4.30 -4.92 -23.31
C THR A 245 -5.14 -3.75 -23.81
N ILE A 246 -5.22 -2.66 -23.04
CA ILE A 246 -5.96 -1.44 -23.38
C ILE A 246 -5.39 -0.83 -24.67
N ALA A 247 -4.06 -0.63 -24.72
CA ALA A 247 -3.40 -0.04 -25.89
C ALA A 247 -3.65 -0.84 -27.17
N HIS A 248 -3.68 -2.16 -27.07
CA HIS A 248 -4.02 -3.01 -28.20
C HIS A 248 -5.49 -2.86 -28.58
N ALA A 249 -6.41 -2.92 -27.61
CA ALA A 249 -7.85 -2.79 -27.85
C ALA A 249 -8.21 -1.45 -28.52
N TRP A 250 -7.49 -0.38 -28.22
CA TRP A 250 -7.66 0.93 -28.86
C TRP A 250 -7.01 1.05 -30.25
N ARG A 251 -6.09 0.15 -30.62
CA ARG A 251 -5.39 0.20 -31.92
C ARG A 251 -5.99 -0.71 -32.99
N THR A 252 -6.46 -1.90 -32.61
CA THR A 252 -6.76 -2.93 -33.61
C THR A 252 -8.14 -2.81 -34.23
N GLU A 253 -9.17 -2.41 -33.48
CA GLU A 253 -10.55 -2.34 -33.97
C GLU A 253 -11.35 -1.29 -33.20
N GLU A 254 -12.09 -0.42 -33.90
CA GLU A 254 -13.03 0.53 -33.28
C GLU A 254 -14.03 -0.19 -32.33
N ARG A 255 -14.38 -1.44 -32.67
CA ARG A 255 -15.29 -2.30 -31.89
C ARG A 255 -14.69 -2.89 -30.62
N SER A 256 -13.36 -2.97 -30.47
CA SER A 256 -12.73 -3.43 -29.21
C SER A 256 -12.47 -2.30 -28.21
N ALA A 257 -12.66 -1.05 -28.63
CA ALA A 257 -12.35 0.11 -27.79
C ALA A 257 -13.17 0.16 -26.50
N GLY A 258 -14.44 -0.30 -26.53
CA GLY A 258 -15.31 -0.34 -25.35
C GLY A 258 -14.74 -1.19 -24.21
N ALA A 259 -14.24 -2.39 -24.50
CA ALA A 259 -13.58 -3.22 -23.49
C ALA A 259 -12.29 -2.58 -22.95
N GLY A 260 -11.52 -1.91 -23.81
CA GLY A 260 -10.37 -1.11 -23.40
C GLY A 260 -10.75 0.01 -22.43
N TRP A 261 -11.86 0.71 -22.69
CA TRP A 261 -12.39 1.74 -21.79
C TRP A 261 -12.88 1.20 -20.46
N ILE A 262 -13.56 0.04 -20.44
CA ILE A 262 -13.98 -0.61 -19.18
C ILE A 262 -12.76 -0.95 -18.32
N ILE A 263 -11.72 -1.56 -18.92
CA ILE A 263 -10.48 -1.90 -18.19
C ILE A 263 -9.79 -0.62 -17.71
N PHE A 264 -9.70 0.41 -18.55
CA PHE A 264 -9.05 1.68 -18.20
C PHE A 264 -9.76 2.44 -17.08
N ALA A 265 -11.10 2.46 -17.11
CA ALA A 265 -11.95 3.12 -16.12
C ALA A 265 -12.10 2.29 -14.83
N SER A 266 -11.55 1.08 -14.77
CA SER A 266 -11.59 0.25 -13.57
C SER A 266 -10.70 0.88 -12.49
N HIS A 267 -11.27 1.15 -11.32
CA HIS A 267 -10.53 1.64 -10.15
C HIS A 267 -11.22 1.23 -8.85
N GLY A 268 -10.73 1.70 -7.71
CA GLY A 268 -11.33 1.48 -6.39
C GLY A 268 -11.05 0.12 -5.79
N GLY A 269 -11.86 -0.24 -4.79
CA GLY A 269 -11.71 -1.49 -4.03
C GLY A 269 -12.18 -2.76 -4.76
N LEU A 270 -12.76 -2.62 -5.95
CA LEU A 270 -13.21 -3.69 -6.83
C LEU A 270 -12.49 -3.67 -8.19
N HIS A 271 -11.26 -3.15 -8.21
CA HIS A 271 -10.50 -2.99 -9.43
C HIS A 271 -10.29 -4.31 -10.19
N GLY A 272 -9.97 -5.40 -9.49
CA GLY A 272 -9.76 -6.71 -10.12
C GLY A 272 -11.01 -7.23 -10.83
N SER A 273 -12.15 -7.08 -10.18
CA SER A 273 -13.48 -7.49 -10.66
C SER A 273 -13.90 -6.69 -11.88
N SER A 274 -13.73 -5.36 -11.84
CA SER A 274 -14.06 -4.47 -12.97
C SER A 274 -13.19 -4.74 -14.19
N VAL A 275 -11.88 -4.97 -14.00
CA VAL A 275 -10.99 -5.36 -15.11
C VAL A 275 -11.40 -6.71 -15.70
N LEU A 276 -11.78 -7.67 -14.85
CA LEU A 276 -12.26 -8.98 -15.30
C LEU A 276 -13.55 -8.87 -16.13
N VAL A 277 -14.48 -7.97 -15.78
CA VAL A 277 -15.65 -7.66 -16.60
C VAL A 277 -15.23 -7.15 -17.98
N GLY A 278 -14.28 -6.22 -18.05
CA GLY A 278 -13.75 -5.73 -19.33
C GLY A 278 -13.16 -6.85 -20.21
N HIS A 279 -12.43 -7.79 -19.61
CA HIS A 279 -11.96 -8.98 -20.32
C HIS A 279 -13.08 -9.92 -20.75
N ALA A 280 -14.09 -10.14 -19.91
CA ALA A 280 -15.23 -11.00 -20.23
C ALA A 280 -16.02 -10.43 -21.42
N VAL A 281 -16.25 -9.11 -21.46
CA VAL A 281 -16.89 -8.41 -22.58
C VAL A 281 -16.10 -8.63 -23.88
N GLU A 282 -14.77 -8.47 -23.86
CA GLU A 282 -13.94 -8.69 -25.05
C GLU A 282 -13.91 -10.17 -25.51
N LEU A 283 -13.86 -11.13 -24.57
CA LEU A 283 -13.92 -12.55 -24.90
C LEU A 283 -15.26 -12.94 -25.52
N LEU A 284 -16.36 -12.42 -24.95
CA LEU A 284 -17.71 -12.64 -25.46
C LEU A 284 -17.88 -12.00 -26.84
N ARG A 285 -17.42 -10.75 -27.01
CA ARG A 285 -17.39 -10.05 -28.30
C ARG A 285 -16.70 -10.88 -29.37
N ARG A 286 -15.49 -11.40 -29.12
CA ARG A 286 -14.75 -12.22 -30.09
C ARG A 286 -15.45 -13.53 -30.45
N ARG A 287 -16.17 -14.14 -29.50
CA ARG A 287 -16.94 -15.37 -29.76
C ARG A 287 -18.22 -15.10 -30.55
N LEU A 288 -18.80 -13.91 -30.39
CA LEU A 288 -20.08 -13.53 -31.00
C LEU A 288 -19.93 -12.64 -32.25
N SER A 289 -18.75 -12.05 -32.48
CA SER A 289 -18.44 -11.26 -33.66
C SER A 289 -18.54 -12.16 -34.89
N GLY A 290 -19.56 -11.90 -35.72
CA GLY A 290 -19.93 -12.73 -36.87
C GLY A 290 -21.25 -13.50 -36.69
N ARG A 291 -21.80 -13.56 -35.48
CA ARG A 291 -23.11 -14.18 -35.19
C ARG A 291 -24.18 -13.18 -34.75
N LEU A 292 -23.78 -12.07 -34.14
CA LEU A 292 -24.70 -11.07 -33.63
C LEU A 292 -24.63 -9.76 -34.42
N PRO A 293 -25.76 -9.05 -34.57
CA PRO A 293 -25.80 -7.74 -35.19
C PRO A 293 -25.14 -6.70 -34.26
N VAL A 294 -24.73 -5.55 -34.83
CA VAL A 294 -23.90 -4.54 -34.14
C VAL A 294 -24.59 -3.99 -32.89
N GLU A 295 -25.91 -3.90 -32.93
CA GLU A 295 -26.78 -3.41 -31.85
C GLU A 295 -26.69 -4.29 -30.61
N ALA A 296 -26.63 -5.61 -30.78
CA ALA A 296 -26.48 -6.55 -29.66
C ALA A 296 -25.09 -6.44 -29.02
N LEU A 297 -24.05 -6.16 -29.82
CA LEU A 297 -22.70 -5.90 -29.31
C LEU A 297 -22.63 -4.55 -28.58
N ALA A 298 -23.35 -3.53 -29.06
CA ALA A 298 -23.49 -2.25 -28.38
C ALA A 298 -24.21 -2.42 -27.04
N LEU A 299 -25.29 -3.20 -26.99
CA LEU A 299 -26.01 -3.52 -25.75
C LEU A 299 -25.12 -4.25 -24.74
N LEU A 300 -24.34 -5.25 -25.17
CA LEU A 300 -23.40 -5.94 -24.27
C LEU A 300 -22.33 -4.99 -23.70
N THR A 301 -21.84 -4.06 -24.51
CA THR A 301 -20.90 -3.03 -24.07
C THR A 301 -21.57 -2.07 -23.07
N ALA A 302 -22.81 -1.65 -23.35
CA ALA A 302 -23.60 -0.81 -22.46
C ALA A 302 -23.87 -1.50 -21.12
N VAL A 303 -24.28 -2.77 -21.12
CA VAL A 303 -24.46 -3.57 -19.89
C VAL A 303 -23.14 -3.69 -19.12
N GLY A 304 -22.03 -3.96 -19.80
CA GLY A 304 -20.70 -4.00 -19.17
C GLY A 304 -20.32 -2.67 -18.51
N LEU A 305 -20.58 -1.55 -19.19
CA LEU A 305 -20.39 -0.20 -18.65
C LEU A 305 -21.33 0.11 -17.49
N SER A 306 -22.59 -0.34 -17.54
CA SER A 306 -23.55 -0.20 -16.45
C SER A 306 -23.14 -0.99 -15.22
N VAL A 307 -22.65 -2.22 -15.39
CA VAL A 307 -22.11 -3.02 -14.29
C VAL A 307 -20.86 -2.35 -13.70
N ALA A 308 -19.91 -1.93 -14.54
CA ALA A 308 -18.72 -1.22 -14.08
C ALA A 308 -19.07 0.08 -13.33
N THR A 309 -20.03 0.85 -13.85
CA THR A 309 -20.57 2.06 -13.20
C THR A 309 -21.30 1.72 -11.89
N GLY A 310 -22.04 0.62 -11.83
CA GLY A 310 -22.70 0.16 -10.60
C GLY A 310 -21.70 -0.23 -9.52
N LEU A 311 -20.63 -0.94 -9.89
CA LEU A 311 -19.53 -1.27 -8.99
C LEU A 311 -18.77 -0.01 -8.55
N TRP A 312 -18.63 0.98 -9.44
CA TRP A 312 -18.07 2.29 -9.14
C TRP A 312 -18.89 3.07 -8.11
N LEU A 313 -20.21 3.16 -8.32
CA LEU A 313 -21.14 3.83 -7.42
C LEU A 313 -21.19 3.20 -6.02
N TRP A 314 -20.80 1.93 -5.89
CA TRP A 314 -20.85 1.22 -4.62
C TRP A 314 -19.68 1.53 -3.68
N GLN A 315 -18.55 2.00 -4.21
CA GLN A 315 -17.36 2.39 -3.43
C GLN A 315 -16.65 3.59 -4.09
N PRO A 316 -17.30 4.75 -4.22
CA PRO A 316 -16.68 5.89 -4.85
C PRO A 316 -15.56 6.40 -3.93
N GLU A 317 -14.33 6.17 -4.36
CA GLU A 317 -13.18 6.96 -3.96
C GLU A 317 -13.06 8.08 -5.02
N PRO A 318 -13.84 9.19 -4.92
CA PRO A 318 -14.01 10.16 -6.01
C PRO A 318 -12.69 10.80 -6.46
N TRP A 319 -11.69 10.83 -5.57
CA TRP A 319 -10.35 11.31 -5.88
C TRP A 319 -9.61 10.39 -6.87
N GLU A 320 -9.84 9.07 -6.88
CA GLU A 320 -9.19 8.16 -7.86
C GLU A 320 -9.65 8.45 -9.28
N ALA A 321 -10.97 8.64 -9.46
CA ALA A 321 -11.54 9.01 -10.76
C ALA A 321 -11.00 10.36 -11.22
N ALA A 322 -10.89 11.33 -10.30
CA ALA A 322 -10.30 12.63 -10.59
C ALA A 322 -8.82 12.51 -11.00
N LEU A 323 -8.01 11.73 -10.27
CA LEU A 323 -6.61 11.48 -10.63
C LEU A 323 -6.51 10.77 -11.98
N LEU A 324 -7.36 9.77 -12.24
CA LEU A 324 -7.37 9.05 -13.51
C LEU A 324 -7.63 10.02 -14.68
N ALA A 325 -8.64 10.89 -14.55
CA ALA A 325 -8.95 11.89 -15.57
C ALA A 325 -7.80 12.89 -15.79
N VAL A 326 -7.19 13.37 -14.70
CA VAL A 326 -6.01 14.25 -14.76
C VAL A 326 -4.85 13.55 -15.48
N PHE A 327 -4.44 12.37 -15.03
CA PHE A 327 -3.30 11.64 -15.61
C PHE A 327 -3.58 11.14 -17.03
N ALA A 328 -4.83 10.85 -17.38
CA ALA A 328 -5.22 10.57 -18.76
C ALA A 328 -5.02 11.79 -19.66
N THR A 329 -5.44 12.96 -19.18
CA THR A 329 -5.26 14.24 -19.90
C THR A 329 -3.78 14.55 -20.10
N LEU A 330 -2.97 14.40 -19.05
CA LEU A 330 -1.50 14.56 -19.13
C LEU A 330 -0.89 13.62 -20.18
N ALA A 331 -1.31 12.35 -20.17
CA ALA A 331 -0.86 11.37 -21.13
C ALA A 331 -1.23 11.76 -22.57
N LEU A 332 -2.46 12.24 -22.80
CA LEU A 332 -2.89 12.72 -24.12
C LEU A 332 -2.09 13.95 -24.58
N LEU A 333 -1.80 14.89 -23.68
CA LEU A 333 -0.94 16.04 -23.99
C LEU A 333 0.46 15.59 -24.42
N VAL A 334 1.05 14.62 -23.71
CA VAL A 334 2.36 14.06 -24.05
C VAL A 334 2.37 13.43 -25.45
N LEU A 335 1.32 12.69 -25.82
CA LEU A 335 1.21 12.13 -27.19
C LEU A 335 1.04 13.21 -28.25
N ALA A 336 0.24 14.24 -27.96
CA ALA A 336 -0.01 15.33 -28.89
C ALA A 336 1.25 16.18 -29.13
N ALA A 337 2.21 16.17 -28.20
CA ALA A 337 3.46 16.89 -28.33
C ALA A 337 4.35 16.32 -29.44
N ARG A 338 4.45 17.09 -30.54
CA ARG A 338 5.34 16.80 -31.67
C ARG A 338 6.82 17.01 -31.36
N ARG A 339 7.15 17.93 -30.44
CA ARG A 339 8.54 18.22 -30.03
C ARG A 339 8.87 17.50 -28.72
N GLU A 340 10.07 16.92 -28.62
CA GLU A 340 10.48 16.15 -27.44
C GLU A 340 10.48 16.97 -26.15
N TRP A 341 10.95 18.22 -26.19
CA TRP A 341 10.95 19.07 -25.01
C TRP A 341 9.53 19.39 -24.50
N LEU A 342 8.52 19.46 -25.38
CA LEU A 342 7.12 19.65 -24.99
C LEU A 342 6.57 18.43 -24.24
N ARG A 343 7.07 17.22 -24.53
CA ARG A 343 6.69 15.99 -23.82
C ARG A 343 7.12 16.02 -22.35
N ILE A 344 8.12 16.82 -22.01
CA ILE A 344 8.60 17.03 -20.64
C ILE A 344 7.94 18.27 -20.04
N ALA A 345 7.94 19.38 -20.77
CA ALA A 345 7.44 20.67 -20.28
C ALA A 345 5.95 20.66 -19.97
N MET A 346 5.10 20.05 -20.82
CA MET A 346 3.65 20.05 -20.60
C MET A 346 3.23 19.29 -19.34
N PRO A 347 3.69 18.05 -19.07
CA PRO A 347 3.39 17.39 -17.79
C PRO A 347 3.83 18.20 -16.58
N ILE A 348 5.04 18.78 -16.60
CA ILE A 348 5.54 19.61 -15.51
C ILE A 348 4.61 20.83 -15.31
N ALA A 349 4.31 21.56 -16.39
CA ALA A 349 3.42 22.71 -16.33
C ALA A 349 2.02 22.35 -15.84
N SER A 350 1.46 21.22 -16.27
CA SER A 350 0.15 20.77 -15.85
C SER A 350 0.12 20.27 -14.40
N VAL A 351 1.19 19.64 -13.90
CA VAL A 351 1.31 19.30 -12.47
C VAL A 351 1.42 20.58 -11.64
N ILE A 352 2.23 21.56 -12.07
CA ILE A 352 2.32 22.86 -11.41
C ILE A 352 0.95 23.54 -11.38
N LEU A 353 0.25 23.57 -12.51
CA LEU A 353 -1.09 24.15 -12.62
C LEU A 353 -2.11 23.43 -11.73
N LEU A 354 -2.07 22.09 -11.68
CA LEU A 354 -2.93 21.31 -10.80
C LEU A 354 -2.67 21.63 -9.33
N VAL A 355 -1.40 21.66 -8.92
CA VAL A 355 -1.03 22.02 -7.55
C VAL A 355 -1.49 23.45 -7.23
N ALA A 356 -1.28 24.40 -8.14
CA ALA A 356 -1.77 25.76 -7.99
C ALA A 356 -3.30 25.81 -7.85
N LEU A 357 -4.03 25.09 -8.70
CA LEU A 357 -5.50 24.99 -8.64
C LEU A 357 -5.98 24.39 -7.31
N LEU A 358 -5.32 23.33 -6.82
CA LEU A 358 -5.63 22.70 -5.54
C LEU A 358 -5.38 23.65 -4.36
N GLN A 359 -4.34 24.46 -4.42
CA GLN A 359 -4.04 25.47 -3.40
C GLN A 359 -5.05 26.62 -3.44
N VAL A 360 -5.41 27.13 -4.63
CA VAL A 360 -6.43 28.18 -4.78
C VAL A 360 -7.80 27.67 -4.31
N ASN A 361 -8.17 26.43 -4.65
CA ASN A 361 -9.44 25.86 -4.20
C ASN A 361 -9.50 25.69 -2.67
N ALA A 362 -8.35 25.40 -2.04
CA ALA A 362 -8.26 25.32 -0.59
C ALA A 362 -8.51 26.66 0.10
N THR A 363 -8.15 27.78 -0.52
CA THR A 363 -8.28 29.12 0.06
C THR A 363 -9.56 29.85 -0.34
N MET A 364 -10.00 29.75 -1.60
CA MET A 364 -11.08 30.59 -2.16
C MET A 364 -12.40 29.85 -2.42
N HIS A 365 -12.48 28.55 -2.16
CA HIS A 365 -13.69 27.74 -2.35
C HIS A 365 -14.30 27.89 -3.75
N LEU A 366 -13.66 27.28 -4.75
CA LEU A 366 -14.16 27.32 -6.12
C LEU A 366 -15.36 26.36 -6.25
N PRO A 367 -16.61 26.84 -6.47
CA PRO A 367 -17.81 26.01 -6.44
C PRO A 367 -17.81 24.93 -7.54
N PHE A 368 -17.09 25.17 -8.64
CA PHE A 368 -16.99 24.26 -9.78
C PHE A 368 -15.91 23.16 -9.62
N VAL A 369 -14.98 23.29 -8.67
CA VAL A 369 -13.89 22.31 -8.46
C VAL A 369 -14.34 21.16 -7.53
N GLY A 370 -15.51 21.26 -6.92
CA GLY A 370 -16.12 20.22 -6.11
C GLY A 370 -15.41 19.99 -4.76
N ALA A 371 -16.15 19.50 -3.77
CA ALA A 371 -15.61 19.20 -2.45
C ALA A 371 -14.54 18.07 -2.48
N ALA A 372 -14.60 17.18 -3.47
CA ALA A 372 -13.67 16.05 -3.61
C ALA A 372 -12.22 16.50 -3.83
N LEU A 373 -11.97 17.52 -4.65
CA LEU A 373 -10.61 18.03 -4.88
C LEU A 373 -10.06 18.82 -3.69
N ARG A 374 -10.92 19.35 -2.82
CA ARG A 374 -10.48 19.98 -1.56
C ARG A 374 -9.87 18.96 -0.61
N GLN A 375 -10.41 17.74 -0.57
CA GLN A 375 -9.83 16.65 0.21
C GLN A 375 -8.46 16.22 -0.34
N ALA A 376 -8.16 16.52 -1.61
CA ALA A 376 -6.86 16.27 -2.23
C ALA A 376 -5.83 17.37 -1.95
N THR A 377 -6.19 18.47 -1.29
CA THR A 377 -5.22 19.50 -0.90
C THR A 377 -4.21 18.92 0.10
N PRO A 378 -2.89 19.03 -0.18
CA PRO A 378 -1.89 18.47 0.71
C PRO A 378 -1.90 19.19 2.06
N LYS A 379 -2.02 18.42 3.14
CA LYS A 379 -1.84 18.89 4.51
C LYS A 379 -0.38 18.73 4.91
N LEU A 380 0.36 19.84 4.93
CA LEU A 380 1.80 19.83 5.18
C LEU A 380 2.17 19.92 6.67
N THR A 381 1.19 20.13 7.56
CA THR A 381 1.42 20.24 9.00
C THR A 381 0.42 19.40 9.78
N MET A 382 0.84 18.92 10.96
CA MET A 382 -0.01 18.10 11.83
C MET A 382 -1.18 18.91 12.38
N GLU A 383 -0.99 20.20 12.65
CA GLU A 383 -2.03 21.12 13.12
C GLU A 383 -3.22 21.21 12.14
N ARG A 384 -2.97 21.09 10.83
CA ARG A 384 -4.04 21.08 9.81
C ARG A 384 -4.76 19.73 9.71
N THR A 385 -4.13 18.68 10.22
CA THR A 385 -4.68 17.33 10.22
C THR A 385 -5.45 17.05 11.50
N HIS A 386 -5.02 17.65 12.61
CA HIS A 386 -5.57 17.53 13.96
C HIS A 386 -5.82 18.91 14.61
N PRO A 387 -6.70 19.75 14.04
CA PRO A 387 -7.00 21.07 14.58
C PRO A 387 -7.50 21.02 16.03
N GLU A 388 -8.22 19.96 16.39
CA GLU A 388 -8.73 19.70 17.74
C GLU A 388 -7.63 19.53 18.79
N MET A 389 -6.42 19.12 18.38
CA MET A 389 -5.29 18.90 19.30
C MET A 389 -4.41 20.14 19.47
N VAL A 390 -4.61 21.20 18.68
CA VAL A 390 -3.69 22.35 18.63
C VAL A 390 -3.62 23.08 19.97
N GLY A 391 -4.76 23.24 20.65
CA GLY A 391 -4.82 23.91 21.94
C GLY A 391 -4.04 23.16 23.01
N VAL A 392 -4.45 21.92 23.28
CA VAL A 392 -3.83 21.06 24.30
C VAL A 392 -2.35 20.78 24.05
N THR A 393 -1.93 20.58 22.80
CA THR A 393 -0.52 20.33 22.47
C THR A 393 0.34 21.59 22.61
N ARG A 394 -0.21 22.77 22.28
CA ARG A 394 0.47 24.05 22.52
C ARG A 394 0.66 24.29 24.01
N PHE A 395 -0.37 24.10 24.82
CA PHE A 395 -0.29 24.19 26.27
C PHE A 395 0.79 23.25 26.82
N ALA A 396 0.73 21.97 26.49
CA ALA A 396 1.72 20.99 26.96
C ALA A 396 3.15 21.40 26.59
N ARG A 397 3.36 21.94 25.38
CA ARG A 397 4.68 22.37 24.92
C ARG A 397 5.21 23.60 25.65
N GLU A 398 4.35 24.57 25.96
CA GLU A 398 4.74 25.91 26.41
C GLU A 398 4.62 26.10 27.93
N ALA A 399 3.77 25.31 28.60
CA ALA A 399 3.42 25.47 30.01
C ALA A 399 3.79 24.29 30.91
N THR A 400 4.48 23.26 30.38
CA THR A 400 4.98 22.13 31.19
C THR A 400 6.47 21.93 31.00
N GLU A 401 7.13 21.25 31.94
CA GLU A 401 8.56 20.94 31.85
C GLU A 401 8.89 20.11 30.60
N PRO A 402 10.08 20.27 29.97
CA PRO A 402 10.45 19.54 28.76
C PRO A 402 10.42 18.01 28.91
N ASP A 403 10.69 17.50 30.10
CA ASP A 403 10.69 16.06 30.45
C ASP A 403 9.35 15.57 31.03
N ALA A 404 8.33 16.44 31.08
CA ALA A 404 7.01 16.08 31.56
C ALA A 404 6.45 14.88 30.79
N LEU A 405 5.97 13.89 31.55
CA LEU A 405 5.38 12.66 31.07
C LEU A 405 3.86 12.72 31.17
N PHE A 406 3.19 12.47 30.05
CA PHE A 406 1.74 12.53 29.94
C PHE A 406 1.13 11.13 29.83
N ILE A 407 -0.05 10.95 30.45
CA ILE A 407 -1.00 9.89 30.11
C ILE A 407 -2.00 10.50 29.11
N GLY A 408 -2.41 9.76 28.09
CA GLY A 408 -3.32 10.30 27.08
C GLY A 408 -4.25 9.26 26.46
N PRO A 409 -5.20 9.73 25.63
CA PRO A 409 -6.13 8.84 24.94
C PRO A 409 -5.38 7.89 23.99
N PRO A 410 -5.94 6.71 23.70
CA PRO A 410 -5.25 5.68 22.90
C PRO A 410 -4.84 6.16 21.49
N ALA A 411 -5.59 7.06 20.87
CA ALA A 411 -5.30 7.60 19.54
C ALA A 411 -4.43 8.88 19.53
N SER A 412 -3.59 9.09 20.55
CA SER A 412 -2.84 10.34 20.76
C SER A 412 -1.43 10.41 20.13
N ALA A 413 -1.09 9.57 19.16
CA ALA A 413 0.26 9.58 18.54
C ALA A 413 0.73 10.97 18.06
N HIS A 414 -0.21 11.77 17.57
CA HIS A 414 0.04 13.15 17.11
C HIS A 414 0.38 14.10 18.26
N PHE A 415 -0.13 13.84 19.47
CA PHE A 415 0.14 14.64 20.67
C PHE A 415 1.64 14.71 20.93
N ARG A 416 2.34 13.56 20.97
CA ARG A 416 3.79 13.51 21.21
C ARG A 416 4.57 14.38 20.23
N LEU A 417 4.20 14.34 18.95
CA LEU A 417 4.91 15.09 17.89
C LEU A 417 4.63 16.59 17.97
N MET A 418 3.39 17.00 18.22
CA MET A 418 2.97 18.40 18.27
C MET A 418 3.37 19.07 19.60
N ALA A 419 3.13 18.39 20.72
CA ALA A 419 3.45 18.86 22.07
C ALA A 419 4.94 18.77 22.39
N ARG A 420 5.69 17.89 21.70
CA ARG A 420 7.09 17.57 22.04
C ARG A 420 7.22 17.14 23.50
N ARG A 421 6.34 16.24 23.92
CA ARG A 421 6.29 15.64 25.26
C ARG A 421 6.16 14.13 25.16
N SER A 422 6.66 13.44 26.18
CA SER A 422 6.60 11.99 26.25
C SER A 422 5.20 11.52 26.66
N LEU A 423 4.80 10.37 26.13
CA LEU A 423 3.59 9.66 26.54
C LEU A 423 3.97 8.38 27.28
N VAL A 424 3.19 7.99 28.28
CA VAL A 424 3.33 6.67 28.92
C VAL A 424 3.19 5.56 27.87
N ILE A 425 2.20 5.69 26.99
CA ILE A 425 1.88 4.72 25.94
C ILE A 425 1.27 5.40 24.71
N ASP A 426 1.47 4.78 23.54
CA ASP A 426 0.87 5.14 22.25
C ASP A 426 0.50 3.83 21.52
N LEU A 427 -0.79 3.64 21.21
CA LEU A 427 -1.25 2.41 20.55
C LEU A 427 -0.74 2.30 19.11
N LYS A 428 -0.45 3.42 18.44
CA LYS A 428 0.01 3.42 17.06
C LYS A 428 1.51 3.13 16.97
N CYS A 429 2.31 3.73 17.86
CA CYS A 429 3.77 3.63 17.86
C CYS A 429 4.28 2.43 18.66
N ILE A 430 4.46 1.30 17.97
CA ILE A 430 5.01 0.09 18.59
C ILE A 430 6.56 0.10 18.62
N PRO A 431 7.19 -0.30 19.73
CA PRO A 431 8.59 -0.70 19.72
C PRO A 431 8.75 -2.06 19.02
N PHE A 432 9.82 -2.22 18.25
CA PHE A 432 10.10 -3.44 17.49
C PHE A 432 11.13 -4.37 18.16
N SER A 433 11.60 -4.01 19.36
CA SER A 433 12.35 -4.94 20.22
C SER A 433 11.38 -5.82 21.01
N ASP A 434 11.83 -7.01 21.37
CA ASP A 434 11.01 -8.00 22.07
C ASP A 434 10.56 -7.52 23.45
N ALA A 435 11.51 -7.09 24.28
CA ALA A 435 11.21 -6.47 25.57
C ALA A 435 10.32 -5.23 25.43
N GLY A 436 10.54 -4.43 24.38
CA GLY A 436 9.72 -3.26 24.11
C GLY A 436 8.27 -3.63 23.79
N LEU A 437 8.05 -4.67 22.97
CA LEU A 437 6.72 -5.11 22.55
C LEU A 437 5.90 -5.61 23.75
N VAL A 438 6.52 -6.37 24.65
CA VAL A 438 5.90 -6.84 25.90
C VAL A 438 5.57 -5.66 26.81
N GLU A 439 6.52 -4.74 27.02
CA GLU A 439 6.31 -3.55 27.84
C GLU A 439 5.20 -2.65 27.28
N TRP A 440 5.17 -2.47 25.96
CA TRP A 440 4.12 -1.73 25.26
C TRP A 440 2.75 -2.36 25.49
N TYR A 441 2.64 -3.69 25.35
CA TYR A 441 1.39 -4.41 25.57
C TYR A 441 0.91 -4.33 27.03
N ARG A 442 1.84 -4.48 27.99
CA ARG A 442 1.57 -4.31 29.42
C ARG A 442 1.05 -2.91 29.73
N ARG A 443 1.71 -1.86 29.22
CA ARG A 443 1.30 -0.46 29.42
C ARG A 443 -0.09 -0.16 28.89
N ILE A 444 -0.50 -0.79 27.78
CA ILE A 444 -1.87 -0.67 27.27
C ILE A 444 -2.86 -1.17 28.32
N HIS A 445 -2.60 -2.33 28.92
CA HIS A 445 -3.48 -2.88 29.95
C HIS A 445 -3.45 -2.08 31.25
N ASP A 446 -2.31 -1.50 31.62
CA ASP A 446 -2.21 -0.61 32.78
C ASP A 446 -2.96 0.71 32.56
N CYS A 447 -2.92 1.28 31.35
CA CYS A 447 -3.61 2.54 31.07
C CYS A 447 -5.13 2.35 30.82
N TYR A 448 -5.52 1.32 30.07
CA TYR A 448 -6.89 1.16 29.55
C TYR A 448 -7.61 -0.08 30.08
N GLY A 449 -6.99 -0.86 30.96
CA GLY A 449 -7.53 -2.10 31.50
C GLY A 449 -7.46 -3.29 30.52
N PRO A 450 -8.03 -4.46 30.89
CA PRO A 450 -7.99 -5.67 30.05
C PRO A 450 -8.81 -5.52 28.76
N ILE A 451 -8.21 -5.27 27.61
CA ILE A 451 -8.93 -5.12 26.32
C ILE A 451 -9.20 -6.50 25.71
N SER A 452 -10.45 -6.76 25.33
CA SER A 452 -10.88 -8.03 24.76
C SER A 452 -10.91 -8.01 23.22
N ALA A 453 -11.14 -6.83 22.64
CA ALA A 453 -11.16 -6.60 21.22
C ALA A 453 -9.75 -6.60 20.60
N THR A 454 -9.70 -6.63 19.26
CA THR A 454 -8.45 -6.67 18.50
C THR A 454 -8.46 -5.66 17.34
N GLY A 455 -7.28 -5.31 16.84
CA GLY A 455 -7.12 -4.40 15.72
C GLY A 455 -7.75 -3.03 15.98
N PHE A 456 -8.58 -2.55 15.06
CA PHE A 456 -9.25 -1.27 15.22
C PHE A 456 -10.29 -1.27 16.34
N TYR A 457 -10.95 -2.41 16.59
CA TYR A 457 -11.92 -2.51 17.69
C TYR A 457 -11.26 -2.42 19.07
N ALA A 458 -9.99 -2.83 19.19
CA ALA A 458 -9.22 -2.61 20.42
C ALA A 458 -9.01 -1.12 20.71
N TRP A 459 -8.98 -0.28 19.67
CA TRP A 459 -8.85 1.17 19.83
C TRP A 459 -10.15 1.76 20.34
N ASP A 460 -11.26 1.36 19.74
CA ASP A 460 -12.60 1.81 20.16
C ASP A 460 -12.87 1.42 21.63
N GLU A 461 -12.57 0.17 22.01
CA GLU A 461 -12.71 -0.29 23.41
C GLU A 461 -11.76 0.47 24.37
N ALA A 462 -10.52 0.74 23.96
CA ALA A 462 -9.60 1.53 24.79
C ALA A 462 -10.09 2.98 24.96
N GLU A 463 -10.68 3.55 23.92
CA GLU A 463 -11.19 4.91 23.89
C GLU A 463 -12.41 5.07 24.78
N GLU A 464 -13.37 4.15 24.69
CA GLU A 464 -14.55 4.10 25.57
C GLU A 464 -14.16 4.03 27.05
N ARG A 465 -13.15 3.22 27.37
CA ARG A 465 -12.64 3.12 28.74
C ARG A 465 -11.88 4.35 29.20
N TRP A 466 -11.14 5.00 28.29
CA TRP A 466 -10.45 6.24 28.60
C TRP A 466 -11.43 7.37 28.91
N GLN A 467 -12.57 7.45 28.20
CA GLN A 467 -13.63 8.41 28.49
C GLN A 467 -14.21 8.27 29.90
N GLN A 468 -14.13 7.06 30.47
CA GLN A 468 -14.64 6.69 31.79
C GLN A 468 -13.53 6.49 32.84
N VAL A 469 -12.30 6.94 32.55
CA VAL A 469 -11.17 6.76 33.47
C VAL A 469 -11.41 7.50 34.79
N SER A 470 -11.12 6.85 35.92
CA SER A 470 -11.27 7.46 37.25
C SER A 470 -9.97 8.06 37.77
N ASP A 471 -10.08 9.03 38.67
CA ASP A 471 -8.93 9.66 39.33
C ASP A 471 -8.04 8.66 40.07
N VAL A 472 -8.65 7.64 40.70
CA VAL A 472 -7.92 6.54 41.35
C VAL A 472 -7.04 5.81 40.35
N ARG A 473 -7.56 5.52 39.15
CA ARG A 473 -6.79 4.86 38.09
C ARG A 473 -5.70 5.78 37.55
N LEU A 474 -5.99 7.06 37.33
CA LEU A 474 -5.00 8.05 36.88
C LEU A 474 -3.83 8.16 37.86
N ARG A 475 -4.11 8.24 39.17
CA ARG A 475 -3.08 8.25 40.23
C ARG A 475 -2.27 6.95 40.27
N ALA A 476 -2.92 5.79 40.09
CA ALA A 476 -2.22 4.52 40.03
C ALA A 476 -1.25 4.44 38.84
N ILE A 477 -1.68 4.90 37.66
CA ILE A 477 -0.80 4.99 36.48
C ILE A 477 0.32 6.00 36.73
N ALA A 478 0.01 7.16 37.33
CA ALA A 478 0.99 8.17 37.68
C ALA A 478 2.08 7.60 38.59
N GLY A 479 1.70 6.86 39.64
CA GLY A 479 2.66 6.22 40.55
C GLY A 479 3.51 5.14 39.88
N ALA A 480 2.92 4.34 38.98
CA ALA A 480 3.64 3.28 38.27
C ALA A 480 4.65 3.80 37.25
N TYR A 481 4.36 4.94 36.62
CA TYR A 481 5.14 5.45 35.47
C TYR A 481 5.79 6.81 35.71
N ALA A 482 5.62 7.40 36.90
CA ALA A 482 6.00 8.77 37.22
C ALA A 482 5.40 9.81 36.24
N ALA A 483 4.13 9.63 35.85
CA ALA A 483 3.45 10.57 34.96
C ALA A 483 3.05 11.85 35.70
N ASN A 484 3.26 13.00 35.07
CA ASN A 484 3.00 14.32 35.67
C ASN A 484 1.60 14.85 35.32
N TYR A 485 1.09 14.50 34.14
CA TYR A 485 -0.16 15.04 33.61
C TYR A 485 -1.00 13.95 32.94
N ALA A 486 -2.32 14.17 32.86
CA ALA A 486 -3.21 13.38 32.03
C ALA A 486 -4.00 14.27 31.08
N VAL A 487 -4.08 13.86 29.80
CA VAL A 487 -4.94 14.47 28.78
C VAL A 487 -6.26 13.71 28.75
N LEU A 488 -7.34 14.39 29.13
CA LEU A 488 -8.68 13.83 29.21
C LEU A 488 -9.60 14.52 28.20
N HIS A 489 -10.69 13.87 27.83
CA HIS A 489 -11.75 14.54 27.08
C HIS A 489 -12.35 15.65 27.93
N ALA A 490 -12.81 16.73 27.27
CA ALA A 490 -13.50 17.83 27.93
C ALA A 490 -14.73 17.35 28.73
N THR A 491 -15.28 16.16 28.45
CA THR A 491 -16.44 15.58 29.14
C THR A 491 -16.11 14.56 30.24
N THR A 492 -14.86 14.08 30.35
CA THR A 492 -14.46 13.05 31.34
C THR A 492 -14.50 13.59 32.77
N PRO A 493 -15.36 13.07 33.67
CA PRO A 493 -15.44 13.54 35.05
C PRO A 493 -14.12 13.35 35.80
N THR A 494 -13.67 14.37 36.55
CA THR A 494 -12.45 14.32 37.37
C THR A 494 -12.50 15.40 38.45
N GLU A 495 -11.91 15.13 39.60
CA GLU A 495 -11.68 16.07 40.71
C GLU A 495 -10.20 16.52 40.77
N LEU A 496 -9.36 16.01 39.87
CA LEU A 496 -7.95 16.37 39.81
C LEU A 496 -7.77 17.84 39.39
N PRO A 497 -6.70 18.52 39.85
CA PRO A 497 -6.46 19.92 39.51
C PRO A 497 -6.31 20.13 38.00
N GLU A 498 -7.25 20.85 37.41
CA GLU A 498 -7.24 21.22 35.99
C GLU A 498 -6.22 22.34 35.75
N VAL A 499 -5.35 22.14 34.76
CA VAL A 499 -4.32 23.11 34.35
C VAL A 499 -4.53 23.64 32.93
N TYR A 500 -5.41 23.01 32.15
CA TYR A 500 -5.82 23.43 30.81
C TYR A 500 -7.20 22.89 30.47
N TYR A 501 -7.99 23.66 29.72
CA TYR A 501 -9.31 23.28 29.22
C TYR A 501 -9.63 23.98 27.90
N ASP A 502 -10.21 23.24 26.95
CA ASP A 502 -10.84 23.76 25.74
C ASP A 502 -12.13 22.97 25.40
N ALA A 503 -12.68 23.19 24.19
CA ALA A 503 -13.93 22.55 23.77
C ALA A 503 -13.83 21.02 23.57
N HIS A 504 -12.62 20.46 23.49
CA HIS A 504 -12.36 19.06 23.18
C HIS A 504 -11.58 18.34 24.28
N TRP A 505 -10.65 19.04 24.93
CA TRP A 505 -9.68 18.45 25.83
C TRP A 505 -9.56 19.23 27.13
N ARG A 506 -9.14 18.51 28.17
CA ARG A 506 -8.63 19.09 29.42
C ARG A 506 -7.33 18.40 29.82
N VAL A 507 -6.47 19.12 30.54
CA VAL A 507 -5.26 18.56 31.14
C VAL A 507 -5.36 18.71 32.64
N VAL A 508 -5.13 17.62 33.36
CA VAL A 508 -5.07 17.60 34.82
C VAL A 508 -3.67 17.31 35.31
N SER A 509 -3.30 17.92 36.43
CA SER A 509 -2.04 17.66 37.15
C SER A 509 -2.18 16.41 38.02
N LEU A 510 -1.17 15.55 37.99
CA LEU A 510 -1.08 14.33 38.79
C LEU A 510 -0.16 14.52 40.02
N SER A 511 0.51 15.67 40.13
CA SER A 511 1.60 15.94 41.07
C SER A 511 1.18 16.47 42.46
N GLY A 512 -0.12 16.42 42.82
CA GLY A 512 -0.67 17.30 43.87
C GLY A 512 -1.57 16.64 44.91
N GLY A 513 -1.30 15.43 45.39
CA GLY A 513 -2.14 14.86 46.45
C GLY A 513 -1.51 13.75 47.28
N GLU A 514 -0.32 14.00 47.80
CA GLU A 514 0.12 13.38 49.06
C GLU A 514 -0.39 14.19 50.26
#